data_AF-A0A126NJN2-F1
#
_entry.id   AF-A0A126NJN2-F1
#
_cell.length_a   1.000
_cell.length_b   1.000
_cell.length_c   1.000
_cell.angle_alpha   90.00
_cell.angle_beta   90.00
_cell.angle_gamma   90.00
#
_symmetry.space_group_name_H-M   'P 1'
#
loop_
_entity.id
_entity.type
_entity.pdbx_description
1 polymer ?
#
loop_
_entity_poly.entity_id
_entity_poly.type
_entity_poly.pdbx_seq_one_letter_code
_entity_poly.pdbx_strand_id
1 'polypeptide(L)'
;MNKLLLLILVAVATLATGCDREKYAEHRSERSKPKTEVTLERIAIRRAPYPNLDILPDGRLRVDDIVIPLNAEQQALLQTSYVKLQILRQNTLVDADPALAQERSLPLQIPEGQSPFPPDLAKQIPEFEKYGEALANLRALR
;
A
#
# COMPACT_ATOMS: atom_id res chain seq x y z
N MET A 1 12.37 -9.23 53.56
CA MET A 1 11.52 -8.18 52.96
C MET A 1 11.85 -7.90 51.49
N ASN A 2 13.09 -8.12 51.01
CA ASN A 2 13.49 -7.80 49.63
C ASN A 2 12.87 -8.70 48.53
N LYS A 3 12.50 -9.96 48.83
CA LYS A 3 11.93 -10.88 47.84
C LYS A 3 10.48 -10.53 47.44
N LEU A 4 9.70 -9.98 48.38
CA LEU A 4 8.33 -9.55 48.13
C LEU A 4 8.30 -8.29 47.26
N LEU A 5 9.22 -7.35 47.54
CA LEU A 5 9.35 -6.12 46.77
C LEU A 5 9.74 -6.39 45.30
N LEU A 6 10.60 -7.39 45.08
CA LEU A 6 11.03 -7.82 43.75
C LEU A 6 9.90 -8.45 42.93
N LEU A 7 9.04 -9.24 43.57
CA LEU A 7 7.85 -9.82 42.93
C LEU A 7 6.82 -8.76 42.55
N ILE A 8 6.63 -7.75 43.40
CA ILE A 8 5.74 -6.61 43.10
C ILE A 8 6.31 -5.79 41.95
N LEU A 9 7.63 -5.56 41.91
CA LEU A 9 8.26 -4.80 40.82
C LEU A 9 8.15 -5.52 39.47
N VAL A 10 8.29 -6.85 39.46
CA VAL A 10 8.10 -7.67 38.24
C VAL A 10 6.65 -7.66 37.79
N ALA A 11 5.69 -7.76 38.71
CA ALA A 11 4.27 -7.69 38.38
C ALA A 11 3.88 -6.33 37.77
N VAL A 12 4.39 -5.23 38.33
CA VAL A 12 4.16 -3.87 37.81
C VAL A 12 4.83 -3.69 36.44
N ALA A 13 6.03 -4.23 36.22
CA ALA A 13 6.71 -4.18 34.93
C ALA A 13 5.95 -4.93 33.82
N THR A 14 5.35 -6.09 34.13
CA THR A 14 4.54 -6.83 33.15
C THR A 14 3.24 -6.15 32.79
N LEU A 15 2.59 -5.48 33.75
CA LEU A 15 1.35 -4.73 33.52
C LEU A 15 1.60 -3.43 32.74
N ALA A 16 2.74 -2.77 32.96
CA ALA A 16 3.10 -1.54 32.24
C ALA A 16 3.42 -1.76 30.74
N THR A 17 3.82 -2.97 30.34
CA THR A 17 4.07 -3.30 28.92
C THR A 17 2.83 -3.77 28.14
N GLY A 18 1.68 -3.89 28.80
CA GLY A 18 0.46 -4.46 28.22
C GLY A 18 -0.48 -3.44 27.54
N CYS A 19 -0.31 -2.15 27.78
CA CYS A 19 -1.31 -1.13 27.43
C CYS A 19 -1.47 -0.81 25.93
N ASP A 20 -0.66 -1.36 25.04
CA ASP A 20 -0.77 -1.07 23.59
C ASP A 20 -0.81 -2.32 22.71
N ARG A 21 -0.91 -3.53 23.27
CA ARG A 21 -0.86 -4.75 22.45
C ARG A 21 -2.03 -4.83 21.46
N GLU A 22 -3.22 -4.42 21.87
CA GLU A 22 -4.42 -4.39 21.01
C GLU A 22 -4.28 -3.31 19.93
N LYS A 23 -3.92 -2.08 20.30
CA LYS A 23 -3.67 -0.98 19.35
C LYS A 23 -2.53 -1.30 18.37
N TYR A 24 -1.48 -1.97 18.84
CA TYR A 24 -0.37 -2.43 18.00
C TYR A 24 -0.78 -3.57 17.07
N ALA A 25 -1.64 -4.48 17.53
CA ALA A 25 -2.21 -5.54 16.70
C ALA A 25 -3.17 -4.98 15.62
N GLU A 26 -3.97 -3.98 15.94
CA GLU A 26 -4.83 -3.24 15.00
C GLU A 26 -4.00 -2.48 13.96
N HIS A 27 -2.99 -1.71 14.38
CA HIS A 27 -2.08 -1.06 13.45
C HIS A 27 -1.33 -2.06 12.54
N ARG A 28 -1.03 -3.26 13.04
CA ARG A 28 -0.43 -4.33 12.24
C ARG A 28 -1.43 -4.90 11.23
N SER A 29 -2.67 -5.14 11.64
CA SER A 29 -3.71 -5.69 10.77
C SER A 29 -4.05 -4.72 9.64
N GLU A 30 -4.12 -3.41 9.93
CA GLU A 30 -4.32 -2.37 8.92
C GLU A 30 -3.17 -2.27 7.92
N ARG A 31 -1.92 -2.37 8.37
CA ARG A 31 -0.75 -2.36 7.49
C ARG A 31 -0.66 -3.58 6.58
N SER A 32 -1.25 -4.70 7.00
CA SER A 32 -1.26 -5.94 6.23
C SER A 32 -2.37 -6.03 5.18
N LYS A 33 -3.31 -5.07 5.16
CA LYS A 33 -4.37 -5.05 4.15
C LYS A 33 -3.76 -4.90 2.76
N PRO A 34 -4.22 -5.67 1.76
CA PRO A 34 -3.80 -5.49 0.38
C PRO A 34 -4.06 -4.05 -0.08
N LYS A 35 -3.06 -3.44 -0.71
CA LYS A 35 -3.14 -2.05 -1.15
C LYS A 35 -2.17 -1.74 -2.28
N THR A 36 -2.50 -0.68 -3.00
CA THR A 36 -1.65 -0.08 -4.01
C THR A 36 -1.25 1.32 -3.55
N GLU A 37 0.05 1.54 -3.33
CA GLU A 37 0.60 2.82 -2.92
C GLU A 37 1.27 3.50 -4.12
N VAL A 38 0.74 4.65 -4.51
CA VAL A 38 1.35 5.52 -5.51
C VAL A 38 2.40 6.38 -4.82
N THR A 39 3.66 6.13 -5.13
CA THR A 39 4.81 6.86 -4.60
C THR A 39 5.40 7.79 -5.66
N LEU A 40 6.40 8.60 -5.32
CA LEU A 40 7.07 9.45 -6.30
C LEU A 40 7.83 8.66 -7.39
N GLU A 41 8.36 7.49 -7.05
CA GLU A 41 9.27 6.74 -7.92
C GLU A 41 8.60 5.56 -8.64
N ARG A 42 7.54 5.01 -8.05
CA ARG A 42 6.87 3.79 -8.51
C ARG A 42 5.45 3.67 -7.96
N ILE A 43 4.67 2.77 -8.54
CA ILE A 43 3.43 2.27 -7.94
C ILE A 43 3.73 0.93 -7.28
N ALA A 44 3.61 0.87 -5.96
CA ALA A 44 3.89 -0.32 -5.17
C ALA A 44 2.59 -1.05 -4.81
N ILE A 45 2.45 -2.31 -5.23
CA ILE A 45 1.27 -3.13 -5.00
C ILE A 45 1.64 -4.25 -4.04
N ARG A 46 1.01 -4.25 -2.87
CA ARG A 46 1.33 -5.14 -1.76
C ARG A 46 0.12 -6.02 -1.46
N ARG A 47 0.31 -7.34 -1.44
CA ARG A 47 -0.72 -8.30 -1.08
C ARG A 47 -0.10 -9.58 -0.52
N ALA A 48 -0.14 -9.75 0.79
CA ALA A 48 0.27 -11.03 1.39
C ALA A 48 -0.72 -12.14 1.01
N PRO A 49 -0.28 -13.40 0.81
CA PRO A 49 1.11 -13.90 0.84
C PRO A 49 1.82 -13.86 -0.53
N TYR A 50 1.32 -13.08 -1.49
CA TYR A 50 1.84 -13.01 -2.86
C TYR A 50 3.05 -12.06 -2.93
N PRO A 51 3.90 -12.19 -3.97
CA PRO A 51 5.02 -11.29 -4.16
C PRO A 51 4.55 -9.84 -4.29
N ASN A 52 5.47 -8.89 -4.17
CA ASN A 52 5.12 -7.51 -4.39
C ASN A 52 5.22 -7.18 -5.87
N LEU A 53 4.32 -6.33 -6.37
CA LEU A 53 4.47 -5.79 -7.71
C LEU A 53 4.89 -4.33 -7.63
N ASP A 54 5.79 -3.92 -8.52
CA ASP A 54 6.08 -2.51 -8.73
C ASP A 54 5.94 -2.14 -10.21
N ILE A 55 5.16 -1.09 -10.48
CA ILE A 55 5.10 -0.48 -11.81
C ILE A 55 6.03 0.73 -11.82
N LEU A 56 6.99 0.74 -12.73
CA LEU A 56 7.98 1.79 -12.91
C LEU A 56 7.49 2.90 -13.87
N PRO A 57 8.13 4.08 -13.90
CA PRO A 57 7.69 5.22 -14.71
C PRO A 57 7.68 4.95 -16.22
N ASP A 58 8.50 4.01 -16.68
CA ASP A 58 8.61 3.57 -18.07
C ASP A 58 7.64 2.43 -18.42
N GLY A 59 6.73 2.07 -17.51
CA GLY A 59 5.77 0.98 -17.69
C GLY A 59 6.34 -0.41 -17.46
N ARG A 60 7.61 -0.55 -17.04
CA ARG A 60 8.14 -1.86 -16.64
C ARG A 60 7.46 -2.36 -15.38
N LEU A 61 7.25 -3.67 -15.35
CA LEU A 61 6.76 -4.39 -14.18
C LEU A 61 7.92 -5.09 -13.47
N ARG A 62 7.95 -4.98 -12.15
CA ARG A 62 8.77 -5.83 -11.29
C ARG A 62 7.89 -6.70 -10.42
N VAL A 63 8.31 -7.96 -10.26
CA VAL A 63 7.80 -8.87 -9.23
C VAL A 63 8.93 -9.04 -8.22
N ASP A 64 8.74 -8.52 -7.02
CA ASP A 64 9.77 -8.25 -6.02
C ASP A 64 10.97 -7.51 -6.64
N ASP A 65 12.09 -8.20 -6.88
CA ASP A 65 13.32 -7.63 -7.44
C ASP A 65 13.61 -8.04 -8.89
N ILE A 66 12.67 -8.74 -9.52
CA ILE A 66 12.84 -9.29 -10.87
C ILE A 66 11.98 -8.48 -11.85
N VAL A 67 12.61 -7.97 -12.91
CA VAL A 67 11.89 -7.30 -14.02
C VAL A 67 11.21 -8.37 -14.87
N ILE A 68 9.90 -8.20 -15.07
CA ILE A 68 9.11 -9.09 -15.93
C ILE A 68 9.19 -8.57 -17.37
N PRO A 69 9.52 -9.44 -18.34
CA PRO A 69 9.49 -9.07 -19.74
C PRO A 69 8.04 -8.85 -20.19
N LEU A 70 7.73 -7.62 -20.57
CA LEU A 70 6.45 -7.24 -21.15
C LEU A 70 6.62 -7.00 -22.64
N ASN A 71 5.56 -7.25 -23.42
CA ASN A 71 5.50 -6.75 -24.78
C ASN A 71 5.22 -5.24 -24.79
N ALA A 72 5.36 -4.60 -25.96
CA ALA A 72 5.23 -3.15 -26.09
C ALA A 72 3.83 -2.63 -25.68
N GLU A 73 2.77 -3.38 -25.97
CA GLU A 73 1.39 -3.00 -25.64
C GLU A 73 1.15 -3.03 -24.13
N GLN A 74 1.59 -4.09 -23.45
CA GLN A 74 1.54 -4.25 -22.01
C GLN A 74 2.33 -3.14 -21.30
N GLN A 75 3.54 -2.83 -21.80
CA GLN A 75 4.37 -1.76 -21.24
C GLN A 75 3.70 -0.39 -21.40
N ALA A 76 3.16 -0.08 -22.59
CA ALA A 76 2.43 1.17 -22.83
C ALA A 76 1.17 1.30 -21.97
N LEU A 77 0.46 0.18 -21.74
CA LEU A 77 -0.68 0.12 -20.84
C LEU A 77 -0.28 0.47 -19.41
N LEU A 78 0.76 -0.17 -18.87
CA LEU A 78 1.25 0.12 -17.52
C LEU A 78 1.79 1.54 -17.38
N GLN A 79 2.47 2.06 -18.40
CA GLN A 79 2.93 3.44 -18.44
C GLN A 79 1.76 4.44 -18.40
N THR A 80 0.69 4.14 -19.16
CA THR A 80 -0.53 4.96 -19.15
C THR A 80 -1.19 4.96 -17.77
N SER A 81 -1.31 3.78 -17.14
CA SER A 81 -1.80 3.66 -15.77
C SER A 81 -0.91 4.39 -14.77
N TYR A 82 0.42 4.35 -14.97
CA TYR A 82 1.38 5.08 -14.14
C TYR A 82 1.10 6.58 -14.13
N VAL A 83 1.01 7.19 -15.32
CA VAL A 83 0.76 8.63 -15.46
C VAL A 83 -0.59 9.01 -14.83
N LYS A 84 -1.66 8.25 -15.09
CA LYS A 84 -2.98 8.49 -14.49
C LYS A 84 -2.91 8.48 -12.97
N LEU A 85 -2.26 7.48 -12.38
CA LEU A 85 -2.14 7.36 -10.93
C LEU A 85 -1.30 8.48 -10.31
N GLN A 86 -0.25 8.95 -11.00
CA GLN A 86 0.53 10.10 -10.53
C GLN A 86 -0.28 11.39 -10.51
N ILE A 87 -1.10 11.64 -11.53
CA ILE A 87 -2.02 12.78 -11.57
C ILE A 87 -3.01 12.70 -10.40
N LEU A 88 -3.66 11.55 -10.23
CA LEU A 88 -4.62 11.34 -9.14
C LEU A 88 -3.97 11.46 -7.76
N ARG A 89 -2.74 10.97 -7.59
CA ARG A 89 -1.94 11.18 -6.38
C ARG A 89 -1.76 12.67 -6.12
N GLN A 90 -1.29 13.42 -7.11
CA GLN A 90 -1.03 14.84 -6.94
C GLN A 90 -2.31 15.61 -6.55
N ASN A 91 -3.43 15.35 -7.25
CA ASN A 91 -4.72 15.97 -6.93
C ASN A 91 -5.16 15.63 -5.50
N THR A 92 -5.10 14.35 -5.13
CA THR A 92 -5.44 13.88 -3.77
C THR A 92 -4.61 14.59 -2.69
N LEU A 93 -3.33 14.83 -2.93
CA LEU A 93 -2.44 15.46 -1.96
C LEU A 93 -2.63 16.98 -1.86
N VAL A 94 -2.97 17.63 -2.98
CA VAL A 94 -3.25 19.07 -3.02
C VAL A 94 -4.57 19.39 -2.30
N ASP A 95 -5.59 18.56 -2.52
CA ASP A 95 -6.92 18.75 -1.96
C ASP A 95 -7.08 18.08 -0.57
N ALA A 96 -5.99 17.58 0.00
CA ALA A 96 -6.00 16.87 1.28
C ALA A 96 -6.41 17.78 2.44
N ASP A 97 -7.37 17.32 3.25
CA ASP A 97 -7.76 17.98 4.50
C ASP A 97 -6.54 18.11 5.44
N PRO A 98 -6.23 19.32 5.95
CA PRO A 98 -5.19 19.53 6.96
C PRO A 98 -5.32 18.63 8.20
N ALA A 99 -6.54 18.21 8.57
CA ALA A 99 -6.77 17.28 9.68
C ALA A 99 -6.07 15.92 9.48
N LEU A 100 -5.85 15.50 8.22
CA LEU A 100 -5.19 14.25 7.86
C LEU A 100 -3.68 14.41 7.67
N ALA A 101 -3.08 15.53 8.09
CA ALA A 101 -1.67 15.83 7.87
C ALA A 101 -0.70 14.78 8.45
N GLN A 102 -1.11 14.07 9.50
CA GLN A 102 -0.29 13.03 10.14
C GLN A 102 -0.37 11.67 9.42
N GLU A 103 -1.31 11.48 8.50
CA GLU A 103 -1.42 10.24 7.75
C GLU A 103 -0.35 10.11 6.68
N ARG A 104 0.41 9.02 6.72
CA ARG A 104 1.49 8.72 5.74
C ARG A 104 0.96 8.53 4.32
N SER A 105 -0.25 8.00 4.18
CA SER A 105 -0.89 7.81 2.89
C SER A 105 -2.37 8.17 3.00
N LEU A 106 -2.98 8.62 1.92
CA LEU A 106 -4.41 8.97 1.86
C LEU A 106 -5.13 8.06 0.85
N PRO A 107 -6.43 7.76 1.02
CA PRO A 107 -7.22 7.14 -0.04
C PRO A 107 -7.16 8.01 -1.30
N LEU A 108 -6.87 7.39 -2.43
CA LEU A 108 -6.79 8.08 -3.71
C LEU A 108 -8.20 8.49 -4.16
N GLN A 109 -8.40 9.76 -4.49
CA GLN A 109 -9.69 10.24 -4.99
C GLN A 109 -9.78 9.96 -6.49
N ILE A 110 -10.74 9.14 -6.90
CA ILE A 110 -10.95 8.76 -8.30
C ILE A 110 -12.27 9.38 -8.77
N PRO A 111 -12.25 10.27 -9.78
CA PRO A 111 -13.46 10.83 -10.35
C PRO A 111 -14.37 9.75 -10.95
N GLU A 112 -15.69 9.99 -10.94
CA GLU A 112 -16.66 9.06 -11.53
C GLU A 112 -16.33 8.74 -13.00
N GLY A 113 -16.50 7.48 -13.38
CA GLY A 113 -16.22 6.99 -14.73
C GLY A 113 -14.73 6.83 -15.07
N GLN A 114 -13.81 7.19 -14.16
CA GLN A 114 -12.39 6.94 -14.36
C GLN A 114 -11.97 5.62 -13.70
N SER A 115 -11.09 4.89 -14.40
CA SER A 115 -10.36 3.77 -13.82
C SER A 115 -8.88 3.90 -14.17
N PRO A 116 -7.98 3.92 -13.16
CA PRO A 116 -6.54 4.01 -13.42
C PRO A 116 -6.00 2.74 -14.10
N PHE A 117 -6.65 1.60 -13.87
CA PHE A 117 -6.33 0.32 -14.49
C PHE A 117 -7.48 -0.13 -15.41
N PRO A 118 -7.19 -0.75 -16.55
CA PRO A 118 -8.23 -1.34 -17.38
C PRO A 118 -8.85 -2.57 -16.69
N PRO A 119 -10.14 -2.85 -16.91
CA PRO A 119 -10.86 -3.95 -16.23
C PRO A 119 -10.34 -5.34 -16.61
N ASP A 120 -9.64 -5.46 -17.73
CA ASP A 120 -9.04 -6.67 -18.25
C ASP A 120 -7.53 -6.76 -18.00
N LEU A 121 -6.97 -5.91 -17.13
CA LEU A 121 -5.53 -5.89 -16.78
C LEU A 121 -5.00 -7.30 -16.49
N ALA A 122 -5.70 -8.08 -15.66
CA ALA A 122 -5.29 -9.44 -15.30
C ALA A 122 -5.32 -10.43 -16.48
N LYS A 123 -6.13 -10.19 -17.51
CA LYS A 123 -6.15 -11.00 -18.73
C LYS A 123 -4.97 -10.67 -19.63
N GLN A 124 -4.56 -9.39 -19.65
CA GLN A 124 -3.45 -8.93 -20.46
C GLN A 124 -2.09 -9.19 -19.79
N ILE A 125 -2.02 -9.08 -18.47
CA ILE A 125 -0.79 -9.24 -17.67
C ILE A 125 -1.12 -10.17 -16.48
N PRO A 126 -0.90 -11.50 -16.62
CA PRO A 126 -1.32 -12.51 -15.64
C PRO A 126 -0.76 -12.32 -14.23
N GLU A 127 0.37 -11.62 -14.09
CA GLU A 127 0.95 -11.25 -12.80
C GLU A 127 -0.05 -10.51 -11.89
N PHE A 128 -1.06 -9.84 -12.46
CA PHE A 128 -2.09 -9.12 -11.71
C PHE A 128 -3.30 -9.96 -11.30
N GLU A 129 -3.44 -11.22 -11.74
CA GLU A 129 -4.65 -12.05 -11.53
C GLU A 129 -5.14 -12.10 -10.09
N LYS A 130 -4.21 -12.08 -9.13
CA LYS A 130 -4.54 -12.21 -7.72
C LYS A 130 -4.62 -10.87 -6.99
N TYR A 131 -4.37 -9.74 -7.66
CA TYR A 131 -4.20 -8.44 -7.01
C TYR A 131 -5.44 -7.54 -6.99
N GLY A 132 -6.61 -8.05 -7.39
CA GLY A 132 -7.84 -7.25 -7.46
C GLY A 132 -8.17 -6.45 -6.19
N GLU A 133 -8.00 -7.05 -5.01
CA GLU A 133 -8.22 -6.34 -3.73
C GLU A 133 -7.23 -5.19 -3.51
N ALA A 134 -5.95 -5.39 -3.85
CA ALA A 134 -4.94 -4.34 -3.73
C ALA A 134 -5.17 -3.23 -4.76
N LEU A 135 -5.62 -3.57 -5.97
CA LEU A 135 -5.94 -2.62 -7.03
C LEU A 135 -7.21 -1.80 -6.72
N ALA A 136 -8.11 -2.32 -5.88
CA ALA A 136 -9.29 -1.60 -5.39
C ALA A 136 -8.97 -0.65 -4.22
N ASN A 137 -7.86 -0.90 -3.49
CA ASN A 137 -7.43 -0.07 -2.36
C ASN A 137 -6.24 0.81 -2.74
N LEU A 138 -6.54 1.89 -3.48
CA LEU A 138 -5.55 2.83 -3.99
C LEU A 138 -5.24 3.91 -2.95
N ARG A 139 -3.96 4.14 -2.70
CA ARG A 139 -3.46 5.08 -1.71
C ARG A 139 -2.43 6.02 -2.34
N ALA A 140 -2.57 7.31 -2.09
CA ALA A 140 -1.56 8.33 -2.38
C ALA A 140 -0.55 8.37 -1.22
N LEU A 141 0.71 8.01 -1.46
CA LEU A 141 1.76 8.19 -0.45
C LEU A 141 2.19 9.66 -0.45
N ARG A 142 2.20 10.31 0.72
CA ARG A 142 2.67 11.70 0.85
C ARG A 142 4.15 11.83 0.47
#